data_AF-A0A962TGH1-F1
#
_entry.id   AF-A0A962TGH1-F1
#
_cell.length_a   1.000
_cell.length_b   1.000
_cell.length_c   1.000
_cell.angle_alpha   90.00
_cell.angle_beta   90.00
_cell.angle_gamma   90.00
#
_symmetry.space_group_name_H-M   'P 1'
#
loop_
_entity.id
_entity.type
_entity.pdbx_description
1 polymer ?
#
loop_
_entity_poly.entity_id
_entity_poly.type
_entity_poly.pdbx_seq_one_letter_code
_entity_poly.pdbx_strand_id
1 'polypeptide(L)'
;MIHEKQSVIPADHPSLAGHFPDHPITPGVVILDEVLQALADQWPGKRAVEMPVVKFLAPLRPEQPFTIRLVESGIRQIRFECIQQEGQLLAQGYLRLADAGATDATEVKAQRSRGELA
;
A
#
# COMPACT_ATOMS: atom_id res chain seq x y z
N MET A 1 -13.76 5.62 9.95
CA MET A 1 -13.04 5.09 11.14
C MET A 1 -11.53 5.30 10.96
N ILE A 2 -10.74 5.35 12.04
CA ILE A 2 -9.26 5.44 12.00
C ILE A 2 -8.69 4.19 12.67
N HIS A 3 -7.69 3.57 12.05
CA HIS A 3 -6.96 2.42 12.57
C HIS A 3 -5.46 2.69 12.54
N GLU A 4 -4.75 2.24 13.57
CA GLU A 4 -3.30 2.41 13.67
C GLU A 4 -2.62 1.08 13.96
N LYS A 5 -1.48 0.84 13.31
CA LYS A 5 -0.60 -0.31 13.52
C LYS A 5 0.86 0.17 13.61
N GLN A 6 1.60 -0.28 14.61
CA GLN A 6 3.04 -0.06 14.68
C GLN A 6 3.78 -1.09 13.83
N SER A 7 4.85 -0.68 13.16
CA SER A 7 5.73 -1.55 12.39
C SER A 7 7.19 -1.08 12.48
N VAL A 8 8.11 -2.00 12.16
CA VAL A 8 9.55 -1.78 12.05
C VAL A 8 10.07 -2.70 10.96
N ILE A 9 10.97 -2.19 10.10
CA ILE A 9 11.63 -3.01 9.07
C ILE A 9 13.00 -3.44 9.59
N PRO A 10 13.25 -4.76 9.74
CA PRO A 10 14.53 -5.26 10.22
C PRO A 10 15.71 -4.90 9.32
N ALA A 11 16.89 -4.69 9.90
CA ALA A 11 18.12 -4.40 9.16
C ALA A 11 18.60 -5.55 8.27
N ASP A 12 18.19 -6.78 8.58
CA ASP A 12 18.48 -7.99 7.79
C ASP A 12 17.41 -8.28 6.72
N HIS A 13 16.45 -7.36 6.51
CA HIS A 13 15.44 -7.52 5.48
C HIS A 13 16.11 -7.69 4.10
N PRO A 14 15.77 -8.75 3.32
CA PRO A 14 16.51 -9.13 2.11
C PRO A 14 16.53 -8.04 1.03
N SER A 15 15.54 -7.14 1.01
CA SER A 15 15.49 -6.01 0.08
C SER A 15 16.48 -4.88 0.39
N LEU A 16 17.13 -4.88 1.55
CA LEU A 16 18.10 -3.85 1.95
C LEU A 16 19.50 -4.13 1.40
N ALA A 17 19.78 -5.35 0.94
CA ALA A 17 21.04 -5.68 0.30
C ALA A 17 21.27 -4.79 -0.94
N GLY A 18 22.22 -3.87 -0.84
CA GLY A 18 22.51 -2.89 -1.90
C GLY A 18 21.62 -1.63 -1.89
N HIS A 19 20.83 -1.38 -0.84
CA HIS A 19 19.87 -0.26 -0.79
C HIS A 19 20.00 0.60 0.48
N PHE A 20 21.04 1.42 0.64
CA PHE A 20 22.24 1.58 -0.17
C PHE A 20 23.45 1.17 0.68
N PRO A 21 24.59 0.79 0.07
CA PRO A 21 25.82 0.57 0.82
C PRO A 21 26.12 1.75 1.76
N ASP A 22 26.51 1.45 3.00
CA ASP A 22 26.82 2.38 4.10
C ASP A 22 25.66 3.27 4.62
N HIS A 23 24.62 3.50 3.81
CA HIS A 23 23.49 4.38 4.12
C HIS A 23 22.16 3.70 3.75
N PRO A 24 21.76 2.64 4.46
CA PRO A 24 20.58 1.88 4.12
C PRO A 24 19.31 2.71 4.28
N ILE A 25 18.44 2.63 3.26
CA ILE A 25 17.11 3.24 3.25
C ILE A 25 16.14 2.15 2.81
N THR A 26 15.08 1.96 3.60
CA THR A 26 14.02 1.02 3.28
C THR A 26 13.39 1.35 1.92
N PRO A 27 13.33 0.40 0.97
CA PRO A 27 12.64 0.60 -0.29
C PRO A 27 11.16 0.94 -0.07
N GLY A 28 10.63 1.89 -0.84
CA GLY A 28 9.25 2.34 -0.68
C GLY A 28 8.22 1.20 -0.76
N VAL A 29 8.46 0.22 -1.64
CA VAL A 29 7.64 -0.99 -1.79
C VAL A 29 7.53 -1.82 -0.50
N VAL A 30 8.59 -1.88 0.33
CA VAL A 30 8.54 -2.60 1.61
C VAL A 30 7.62 -1.88 2.60
N ILE A 31 7.65 -0.55 2.61
CA ILE A 31 6.72 0.27 3.39
C ILE A 31 5.27 0.01 2.92
N LEU A 32 5.06 -0.10 1.60
CA LEU A 32 3.74 -0.39 1.04
C LEU A 32 3.25 -1.80 1.40
N ASP A 33 4.15 -2.79 1.46
CA ASP A 33 3.78 -4.15 1.89
C ASP A 33 3.25 -4.14 3.32
N GLU A 34 3.93 -3.44 4.25
CA GLU A 34 3.44 -3.26 5.62
C GLU A 34 2.06 -2.57 5.68
N VAL A 35 1.81 -1.58 4.81
CA VAL A 35 0.50 -0.93 4.68
C VAL A 35 -0.58 -1.92 4.22
N LEU A 36 -0.25 -2.79 3.26
CA LEU A 36 -1.17 -3.82 2.77
C LEU A 36 -1.44 -4.90 3.83
N GLN A 37 -0.43 -5.30 4.61
CA GLN A 37 -0.62 -6.20 5.74
C GLN A 37 -1.53 -5.56 6.81
N ALA A 38 -1.28 -4.29 7.17
CA ALA A 38 -2.14 -3.55 8.10
C ALA A 38 -3.60 -3.46 7.62
N LEU A 39 -3.80 -3.27 6.31
CA LEU A 39 -5.13 -3.29 5.69
C LEU A 39 -5.79 -4.67 5.82
N ALA A 40 -5.06 -5.75 5.51
CA ALA A 40 -5.58 -7.11 5.56
C ALA A 40 -5.97 -7.54 6.99
N ASP A 41 -5.17 -7.18 7.98
CA ASP A 41 -5.45 -7.41 9.39
C ASP A 41 -6.74 -6.72 9.83
N GLN A 42 -6.94 -5.47 9.37
CA GLN A 42 -8.07 -4.65 9.82
C GLN A 42 -9.38 -4.94 9.06
N TRP A 43 -9.31 -5.26 7.78
CA TRP A 43 -10.48 -5.62 6.97
C TRP A 43 -10.30 -6.97 6.29
N PRO A 44 -10.44 -8.08 7.05
CA PRO A 44 -10.43 -9.43 6.48
C PRO A 44 -11.46 -9.55 5.36
N GLY A 45 -11.04 -10.04 4.19
CA GLY A 45 -11.90 -10.17 3.01
C GLY A 45 -11.96 -8.93 2.12
N LYS A 46 -11.20 -7.86 2.43
CA LYS A 46 -10.90 -6.78 1.48
C LYS A 46 -9.46 -6.92 0.99
N ARG A 47 -9.20 -6.49 -0.25
CA ARG A 47 -7.85 -6.35 -0.80
C ARG A 47 -7.69 -4.99 -1.49
N ALA A 48 -6.50 -4.40 -1.42
CA ALA A 48 -6.20 -3.26 -2.27
C ALA A 48 -6.05 -3.73 -3.72
N VAL A 49 -6.66 -3.00 -4.66
CA VAL A 49 -6.57 -3.26 -6.11
C VAL A 49 -5.87 -2.14 -6.86
N GLU A 50 -5.75 -0.96 -6.25
CA GLU A 50 -5.10 0.20 -6.84
C GLU A 50 -4.52 1.08 -5.73
N MET A 51 -3.40 1.74 -6.03
CA MET A 51 -2.84 2.83 -5.23
C MET A 51 -2.72 4.09 -6.12
N PRO A 52 -3.81 4.87 -6.31
CA PRO A 52 -3.85 5.95 -7.31
C PRO A 52 -2.77 7.02 -7.13
N VAL A 53 -2.37 7.24 -5.88
CA VAL A 53 -1.26 8.12 -5.54
C VAL A 53 -0.56 7.60 -4.29
N VAL A 54 0.77 7.61 -4.35
CA VAL A 54 1.66 7.36 -3.24
C VAL A 54 2.72 8.44 -3.24
N LYS A 55 2.99 9.03 -2.09
CA LYS A 55 4.06 10.01 -1.88
C LYS A 55 4.98 9.51 -0.78
N PHE A 56 6.27 9.43 -1.07
CA PHE A 56 7.33 9.20 -0.09
C PHE A 56 7.98 10.55 0.20
N LEU A 57 7.83 11.05 1.43
CA LEU A 57 8.19 12.40 1.82
C LEU A 57 9.49 12.43 2.64
N ALA A 58 9.85 11.33 3.28
CA ALA A 58 11.08 11.17 4.02
C ALA A 58 11.57 9.72 3.95
N PRO A 59 12.90 9.50 4.00
CA PRO A 59 13.45 8.15 4.03
C PRO A 59 13.13 7.46 5.35
N LEU A 60 12.85 6.17 5.29
CA LEU A 60 12.80 5.29 6.46
C LEU A 60 14.13 4.53 6.54
N ARG A 61 14.83 4.58 7.67
CA ARG A 61 16.00 3.74 7.92
C ARG A 61 15.57 2.36 8.44
N PRO A 62 16.41 1.32 8.32
CA PRO A 62 16.15 0.06 9.01
C PRO A 62 16.11 0.25 10.53
N GLU A 63 15.38 -0.62 11.22
CA GLU A 63 15.13 -0.58 12.68
C GLU A 63 14.43 0.69 13.19
N GLN A 64 14.05 1.60 12.31
CA GLN A 64 13.33 2.82 12.66
C GLN A 64 11.83 2.52 12.79
N PRO A 65 11.21 2.64 13.98
CA PRO A 65 9.80 2.35 14.15
C PRO A 65 8.92 3.43 13.50
N PHE A 66 7.78 3.01 12.99
CA PHE A 66 6.77 3.91 12.42
C PHE A 66 5.35 3.38 12.67
N THR A 67 4.38 4.29 12.65
CA THR A 67 2.96 4.00 12.75
C THR A 67 2.32 4.10 11.39
N ILE A 68 1.56 3.08 11.00
CA ILE A 68 0.69 3.06 9.85
C ILE A 68 -0.70 3.46 10.32
N ARG A 69 -1.25 4.53 9.76
CA ARG A 69 -2.60 5.00 10.02
C ARG A 69 -3.46 4.77 8.78
N LEU A 70 -4.58 4.07 8.94
CA LEU A 70 -5.56 3.79 7.89
C LEU A 70 -6.86 4.51 8.21
N VAL A 71 -7.34 5.32 7.28
CA VAL A 71 -8.55 6.15 7.44
C VAL A 71 -9.51 5.88 6.30
N GLU A 72 -10.74 5.51 6.60
CA GLU A 72 -11.79 5.43 5.58
C GLU A 72 -12.04 6.81 4.96
N SER A 73 -11.93 6.91 3.64
CA SER A 73 -11.97 8.19 2.91
C SER A 73 -12.97 8.21 1.75
N GLY A 74 -13.88 7.23 1.69
CA GLY A 74 -14.91 7.14 0.66
C GLY A 74 -15.37 5.70 0.42
N ILE A 75 -16.19 5.50 -0.62
CA ILE A 75 -16.66 4.16 -1.00
C ILE A 75 -15.45 3.34 -1.49
N ARG A 76 -15.13 2.27 -0.75
CA ARG A 76 -14.02 1.36 -1.06
C ARG A 76 -12.68 2.11 -1.20
N GLN A 77 -12.49 3.17 -0.43
CA GLN A 77 -11.24 3.94 -0.43
C GLN A 77 -10.72 4.14 0.99
N ILE A 78 -9.43 3.86 1.17
CA ILE A 78 -8.70 4.09 2.41
C ILE A 78 -7.58 5.09 2.11
N ARG A 79 -7.44 6.13 2.93
CA ARG A 79 -6.23 6.94 2.99
C ARG A 79 -5.26 6.27 3.96
N PHE A 80 -3.99 6.19 3.61
CA PHE A 80 -2.94 5.73 4.51
C PHE A 80 -1.91 6.82 4.76
N GLU A 81 -1.34 6.80 5.97
CA GLU A 81 -0.21 7.62 6.39
C GLU A 81 0.78 6.74 7.16
N CYS A 82 2.07 6.87 6.88
CA CYS A 82 3.15 6.23 7.61
C CYS A 82 3.94 7.32 8.33
N ILE A 83 3.97 7.29 9.66
CA ILE A 83 4.45 8.39 10.50
C ILE A 83 5.51 7.84 11.45
N GLN A 84 6.68 8.47 11.50
CA GLN A 84 7.73 8.12 12.45
C GLN A 84 7.32 8.49 13.89
N GLN A 85 7.99 7.93 14.91
CA GLN A 85 7.72 8.25 16.31
C GLN A 85 7.80 9.75 16.65
N GLU A 86 8.70 10.49 16.00
CA GLU A 86 8.88 11.94 16.17
C GLU A 86 7.83 12.77 15.41
N GLY A 87 6.85 12.11 14.76
CA GLY A 87 5.75 12.76 14.05
C GLY A 87 6.05 13.10 12.58
N GLN A 88 7.24 12.77 12.08
CA GLN A 88 7.59 13.00 10.67
C GLN A 88 6.77 12.07 9.76
N LEU A 89 6.08 12.64 8.77
CA LEU A 89 5.36 11.88 7.76
C LEU A 89 6.36 11.28 6.75
N LEU A 90 6.43 9.95 6.72
CA LEU A 90 7.33 9.17 5.87
C LEU A 90 6.71 8.92 4.50
N ALA A 91 5.47 8.44 4.50
CA ALA A 91 4.71 8.15 3.29
C ALA A 91 3.22 8.43 3.48
N GLN A 92 2.51 8.73 2.40
CA GLN A 92 1.05 8.82 2.40
C GLN A 92 0.48 8.47 1.04
N GLY A 93 -0.79 8.06 1.01
CA GLY A 93 -1.47 7.77 -0.23
C GLY A 93 -2.90 7.30 -0.02
N TYR A 94 -3.46 6.73 -1.10
CA TYR A 94 -4.80 6.15 -1.09
C TYR A 94 -4.76 4.74 -1.65
N LEU A 95 -5.61 3.88 -1.09
CA LEU A 95 -5.87 2.52 -1.53
C LEU A 95 -7.30 2.46 -2.06
N ARG A 96 -7.50 1.86 -3.24
CA ARG A 96 -8.83 1.43 -3.68
C ARG A 96 -9.01 -0.04 -3.33
N LEU A 97 -10.14 -0.37 -2.72
CA LEU A 97 -10.40 -1.71 -2.21
C LEU A 97 -11.33 -2.51 -3.13
N ALA A 98 -11.22 -3.83 -3.09
CA ALA A 98 -12.21 -4.78 -3.59
C ALA A 98 -12.45 -5.90 -2.59
N ASP A 99 -13.58 -6.60 -2.74
CA ASP A 99 -13.82 -7.85 -2.02
C ASP A 99 -12.83 -8.91 -2.50
N ALA A 100 -12.15 -9.57 -1.57
CA ALA A 100 -11.10 -10.55 -1.86
C ALA A 100 -11.62 -11.75 -2.67
N GLY A 101 -12.93 -12.02 -2.66
CA GLY A 101 -13.60 -13.07 -3.43
C GLY A 101 -14.23 -12.62 -4.76
N ALA A 102 -14.19 -11.33 -5.11
CA ALA A 102 -14.66 -10.88 -6.42
C ALA A 102 -13.55 -11.08 -7.46
N THR A 103 -13.69 -12.11 -8.30
CA THR A 103 -12.90 -12.31 -9.51
C THR A 103 -13.14 -11.12 -10.45
N ASP A 104 -12.08 -10.65 -11.11
CA ASP A 104 -12.10 -9.51 -12.01
C ASP A 104 -13.14 -9.70 -13.13
N ALA A 105 -14.28 -9.02 -13.02
CA ALA A 105 -15.33 -9.02 -14.03
C ALA A 105 -15.06 -8.01 -15.16
N THR A 106 -13.81 -7.56 -15.32
CA THR A 106 -13.44 -6.47 -16.24
C THR A 106 -12.66 -6.93 -17.48
N GLU A 107 -12.71 -8.21 -17.85
CA GLU A 107 -12.10 -8.73 -19.09
C GLU A 107 -13.03 -9.60 -19.96
N VAL A 108 -14.27 -9.20 -20.26
CA VAL A 108 -14.96 -9.66 -21.48
C VAL A 108 -15.98 -8.61 -21.97
N LYS A 109 -15.53 -7.49 -22.55
CA LYS A 109 -16.40 -6.66 -23.41
C LYS A 109 -15.62 -5.70 -24.33
N ALA A 110 -14.71 -6.23 -25.15
CA ALA A 110 -14.17 -5.49 -26.28
C ALA A 110 -13.73 -6.42 -27.42
N GLN A 111 -14.55 -7.39 -27.83
CA GLN A 111 -14.27 -8.15 -29.05
C GLN A 111 -15.55 -8.74 -29.69
N ARG A 112 -16.67 -8.01 -29.75
CA ARG A 112 -17.81 -8.37 -30.61
C ARG A 112 -18.60 -7.12 -31.05
N SER A 113 -18.10 -6.40 -32.05
CA SER A 113 -18.93 -5.55 -32.91
C SER A 113 -18.15 -4.99 -34.11
N ARG A 114 -18.00 -5.82 -35.15
CA ARG A 114 -17.87 -5.45 -36.58
C ARG A 114 -17.83 -6.78 -37.34
N GLY A 115 -18.81 -7.20 -38.13
CA GLY A 115 -20.04 -6.62 -38.64
C GLY A 115 -20.38 -7.52 -39.83
N GLU A 116 -21.55 -8.15 -39.82
CA GLU A 116 -22.16 -8.64 -41.05
C GLU A 116 -22.46 -7.44 -41.95
N LEU A 117 -22.22 -7.58 -43.26
CA LEU A 117 -23.10 -7.12 -44.35
C LEU A 117 -22.41 -7.35 -45.71
N ALA A 118 -23.21 -7.92 -46.61
CA ALA A 118 -23.02 -8.20 -48.05
C ALA A 118 -22.31 -9.51 -48.43
#